data_AF-A0AAJ4YWT5-F1
#
_entry.id   AF-A0AAJ4YWT5-F1
#
_cell.length_a   1.000
_cell.length_b   1.000
_cell.length_c   1.000
_cell.angle_alpha   90.00
_cell.angle_beta   90.00
_cell.angle_gamma   90.00
#
_symmetry.space_group_name_H-M   'P 1'
#
loop_
_entity.id
_entity.type
_entity.pdbx_description
1 polymer ?
#
loop_
_entity_poly.entity_id
_entity_poly.type
_entity_poly.pdbx_seq_one_letter_code
_entity_poly.pdbx_strand_id
1 'polypeptide(L)'
;MSSDWFAELGFTFFNYHYTAKLIKSSYNLKCLLLKLTYRYLDNQPLNDADVRKLQDIIKIIAKEASMDKKIAQNQYRYAYYGDLRDELEYIYQNVNQRLTLKSVADKLFVSKSNLSSQFHLLMGMGFKKYIDTLKIGKSIEILLTTDSTISNISEHLGFSSSSTYSKMFKSYMDITPNEYRNLSKFNKSIMLNPEPLVGGMAQEVKEVILNYIDHYKNHLTDVIHIDEDKFEIPKLFQTVIQINTYTEMKLVFLEGLFKTLLNKNSQVVFFIMPSILKSKNTMSEEEKFTIIKTIIESNLKIAFNINDIETTYYVEEAFMNVIRQLSPNEINHHNNYEVHFVF
;
A
#
# COMPACT_ATOMS: atom_id res chain seq x y z
N MET A 1 1.55 -2.06 -22.18
CA MET A 1 2.08 -3.17 -21.35
C MET A 1 1.06 -3.75 -20.37
N SER A 2 0.18 -2.93 -19.78
CA SER A 2 -1.16 -3.36 -19.33
C SER A 2 -2.23 -2.98 -20.37
N SER A 3 -2.09 -1.78 -20.95
CA SER A 3 -2.99 -1.19 -21.95
C SER A 3 -3.57 -2.14 -23.00
N ASP A 4 -2.75 -2.97 -23.63
CA ASP A 4 -3.19 -3.82 -24.75
C ASP A 4 -4.09 -4.94 -24.25
N TRP A 5 -3.82 -5.49 -23.06
CA TRP A 5 -4.68 -6.48 -22.42
C TRP A 5 -5.97 -5.85 -21.89
N PHE A 6 -5.88 -4.62 -21.37
CA PHE A 6 -7.06 -3.84 -21.00
C PHE A 6 -7.94 -3.56 -22.22
N ALA A 7 -7.34 -3.15 -23.34
CA ALA A 7 -8.04 -2.85 -24.58
C ALA A 7 -8.74 -4.09 -25.17
N GLU A 8 -8.08 -5.26 -25.16
CA GLU A 8 -8.71 -6.54 -25.56
C GLU A 8 -9.91 -6.92 -24.69
N LEU A 9 -9.90 -6.49 -23.42
CA LEU A 9 -11.00 -6.68 -22.49
C LEU A 9 -12.05 -5.56 -22.55
N GLY A 10 -11.93 -4.61 -23.50
CA GLY A 10 -12.87 -3.51 -23.72
C GLY A 10 -12.63 -2.29 -22.83
N PHE A 11 -11.49 -2.19 -22.14
CA PHE A 11 -11.15 -1.07 -21.26
C PHE A 11 -10.14 -0.13 -21.90
N THR A 12 -10.46 1.17 -21.94
CA THR A 12 -9.53 2.21 -22.38
C THR A 12 -8.57 2.59 -21.26
N PHE A 13 -7.50 1.81 -21.05
CA PHE A 13 -6.59 1.92 -19.90
C PHE A 13 -6.20 3.36 -19.54
N PHE A 14 -5.80 4.15 -20.53
CA PHE A 14 -5.31 5.50 -20.31
C PHE A 14 -6.40 6.54 -19.98
N ASN A 15 -7.69 6.20 -20.09
CA ASN A 15 -8.78 7.11 -19.69
C ASN A 15 -9.12 7.03 -18.20
N TYR A 16 -8.52 6.10 -17.46
CA TYR A 16 -8.81 5.87 -16.05
C TYR A 16 -7.61 6.19 -15.16
N HIS A 17 -7.90 6.57 -13.92
CA HIS A 17 -6.96 6.51 -12.80
C HIS A 17 -7.21 5.21 -12.04
N TYR A 18 -6.14 4.52 -11.63
CA TYR A 18 -6.24 3.26 -10.91
C TYR A 18 -5.76 3.44 -9.47
N THR A 19 -6.58 3.04 -8.50
CA THR A 19 -6.23 3.10 -7.08
C THR A 19 -6.56 1.81 -6.36
N ALA A 20 -5.61 1.33 -5.55
CA ALA A 20 -5.79 0.12 -4.75
C ALA A 20 -6.91 0.27 -3.70
N LYS A 21 -7.24 1.51 -3.31
CA LYS A 21 -8.28 1.81 -2.31
C LYS A 21 -9.69 1.40 -2.75
N LEU A 22 -9.93 1.25 -4.05
CA LEU A 22 -11.23 0.85 -4.59
C LEU A 22 -11.36 -0.65 -4.85
N ILE A 23 -10.26 -1.40 -4.72
CA ILE A 23 -10.24 -2.84 -4.98
C ILE A 23 -11.03 -3.55 -3.87
N LYS A 24 -12.14 -4.16 -4.25
CA LYS A 24 -12.99 -4.94 -3.35
C LYS A 24 -12.44 -6.36 -3.22
N SER A 25 -12.07 -6.96 -4.34
CA SER A 25 -11.50 -8.31 -4.48
C SER A 25 -10.03 -8.39 -4.03
N SER A 26 -9.67 -7.73 -2.93
CA SER A 26 -8.27 -7.56 -2.52
C SER A 26 -7.60 -8.89 -2.17
N TYR A 27 -8.33 -9.84 -1.57
CA TYR A 27 -7.82 -11.16 -1.21
C TYR A 27 -7.60 -12.04 -2.44
N ASN A 28 -8.55 -12.02 -3.39
CA ASN A 28 -8.39 -12.70 -4.66
C ASN A 28 -7.18 -12.16 -5.44
N LEU A 29 -7.04 -10.84 -5.52
CA LEU A 29 -5.89 -10.20 -6.16
C LEU A 29 -4.57 -10.62 -5.51
N LYS A 30 -4.48 -10.59 -4.17
CA LYS A 30 -3.29 -11.06 -3.43
C LYS A 30 -3.02 -12.55 -3.70
N CYS A 31 -4.05 -13.39 -3.71
CA CYS A 31 -3.92 -14.83 -3.99
C CYS A 31 -3.39 -15.08 -5.41
N LEU A 32 -3.89 -14.37 -6.43
CA LEU A 32 -3.42 -14.48 -7.81
C LEU A 32 -1.96 -14.03 -7.94
N LEU A 33 -1.59 -12.93 -7.30
CA LEU A 33 -0.20 -12.44 -7.26
C LEU A 33 0.73 -13.46 -6.59
N LEU A 34 0.37 -13.98 -5.43
CA LEU A 34 1.15 -14.98 -4.71
C LEU A 34 1.38 -16.26 -5.52
N LYS A 35 0.36 -16.74 -6.24
CA LYS A 35 0.49 -17.91 -7.13
C LYS A 35 1.48 -17.66 -8.27
N LEU A 36 1.49 -16.46 -8.85
CA LEU A 36 2.44 -16.08 -9.90
C LEU A 36 3.85 -15.93 -9.33
N THR A 37 3.99 -15.31 -8.16
CA THR A 37 5.28 -15.18 -7.46
C THR A 37 5.88 -16.53 -7.11
N TYR A 38 5.09 -17.45 -6.54
CA TYR A 38 5.54 -18.81 -6.22
C TYR A 38 6.16 -19.49 -7.45
N ARG A 39 5.50 -19.36 -8.59
CA ARG A 39 5.95 -19.96 -9.85
C ARG A 39 7.20 -19.29 -10.43
N TYR A 40 7.29 -17.98 -10.32
CA TYR A 40 8.50 -17.23 -10.66
C TYR A 40 9.70 -17.73 -9.84
N LEU A 41 9.52 -17.99 -8.53
CA LEU A 41 10.55 -18.55 -7.66
C LEU A 41 10.96 -19.99 -8.00
N ASP A 42 10.15 -20.72 -8.77
CA ASP A 42 10.50 -22.03 -9.32
C ASP A 42 11.25 -21.93 -10.66
N ASN A 43 11.54 -20.72 -11.15
CA ASN A 43 12.12 -20.46 -12.47
C ASN A 43 11.35 -21.15 -13.62
N GLN A 44 10.05 -21.39 -13.42
CA GLN A 44 9.22 -22.03 -14.43
C GLN A 44 8.72 -20.99 -15.45
N PRO A 45 8.72 -21.31 -16.76
CA PRO A 45 8.10 -20.45 -17.74
C PRO A 45 6.59 -20.34 -17.46
N LEU A 46 6.04 -19.17 -17.81
CA LEU A 46 4.60 -18.92 -17.78
C LEU A 46 3.89 -19.91 -18.69
N ASN A 47 2.80 -20.51 -18.20
CA ASN A 47 1.89 -21.30 -19.04
C ASN A 47 0.52 -20.64 -19.18
N ASP A 48 -0.37 -21.26 -19.97
CA ASP A 48 -1.72 -20.76 -20.21
C ASP A 48 -2.53 -20.52 -18.93
N ALA A 49 -2.30 -21.33 -17.89
CA ALA A 49 -2.97 -21.14 -16.61
C ALA A 49 -2.48 -19.90 -15.87
N ASP A 50 -1.25 -19.43 -16.07
CA ASP A 50 -0.76 -18.17 -15.52
C ASP A 50 -1.21 -16.97 -16.34
N VAL A 51 -1.25 -17.14 -17.67
CA VAL A 51 -1.81 -16.13 -18.56
C VAL A 51 -3.26 -15.83 -18.15
N ARG A 52 -4.06 -16.86 -17.84
CA ARG A 52 -5.42 -16.67 -17.28
C ARG A 52 -5.42 -15.91 -15.96
N LYS A 53 -4.50 -16.22 -15.03
CA LYS A 53 -4.37 -15.46 -13.77
C LYS A 53 -4.04 -13.99 -13.99
N LEU A 54 -3.12 -13.70 -14.93
CA LEU A 54 -2.79 -12.32 -15.32
C LEU A 54 -4.01 -11.60 -15.91
N GLN A 55 -4.81 -12.28 -16.73
CA GLN A 55 -6.06 -11.73 -17.28
C GLN A 55 -7.06 -11.41 -16.16
N ASP A 56 -7.17 -12.28 -15.15
CA ASP A 56 -8.07 -12.07 -14.03
C ASP A 56 -7.60 -10.92 -13.11
N ILE A 57 -6.30 -10.80 -12.85
CA ILE A 57 -5.71 -9.63 -12.18
C ILE A 57 -6.07 -8.35 -12.93
N ILE A 58 -5.91 -8.35 -14.26
CA ILE A 58 -6.23 -7.19 -15.10
C ILE A 58 -7.72 -6.85 -15.02
N LYS A 59 -8.62 -7.85 -15.05
CA LYS A 59 -10.06 -7.62 -14.90
C LYS A 59 -10.40 -7.01 -13.54
N ILE A 60 -9.78 -7.48 -12.45
CA ILE A 60 -9.99 -6.90 -11.11
C ILE A 60 -9.55 -5.43 -11.10
N ILE A 61 -8.35 -5.13 -11.59
CA ILE A 61 -7.84 -3.75 -11.65
C ILE A 61 -8.74 -2.89 -12.55
N ALA A 62 -9.17 -3.41 -13.70
CA ALA A 62 -10.01 -2.69 -14.64
C ALA A 62 -11.41 -2.38 -14.09
N LYS A 63 -12.04 -3.32 -13.41
CA LYS A 63 -13.41 -3.18 -12.91
C LYS A 63 -13.51 -2.47 -11.57
N GLU A 64 -12.54 -2.70 -10.69
CA GLU A 64 -12.64 -2.27 -9.29
C GLU A 64 -11.70 -1.14 -8.94
N ALA A 65 -10.49 -1.12 -9.51
CA ALA A 65 -9.52 -0.07 -9.19
C ALA A 65 -9.73 1.21 -10.03
N SER A 66 -10.54 1.16 -11.09
CA SER A 66 -10.62 2.22 -12.09
C SER A 66 -11.59 3.34 -11.70
N MET A 67 -11.18 4.58 -11.96
CA MET A 67 -11.99 5.78 -11.83
C MET A 67 -11.78 6.66 -13.06
N ASP A 68 -12.86 7.06 -13.72
CA ASP A 68 -12.77 7.87 -14.95
C ASP A 68 -12.01 9.18 -14.65
N LYS A 69 -11.00 9.49 -15.45
CA LYS A 69 -10.20 10.72 -15.28
C LYS A 69 -11.06 11.97 -15.31
N LYS A 70 -12.19 11.99 -16.03
CA LYS A 70 -13.15 13.12 -16.06
C LYS A 70 -13.81 13.35 -14.70
N ILE A 71 -14.06 12.28 -13.94
CA ILE A 71 -14.64 12.33 -12.60
C ILE A 71 -13.54 12.64 -11.56
N ALA A 72 -12.35 12.09 -11.77
CA ALA A 72 -11.20 12.20 -10.86
C ALA A 72 -10.48 13.56 -10.86
N GLN A 73 -10.86 14.49 -11.74
CA GLN A 73 -10.02 15.62 -12.15
C GLN A 73 -9.64 16.63 -11.04
N ASN A 74 -10.21 16.58 -9.84
CA ASN A 74 -9.94 17.59 -8.80
C ASN A 74 -9.66 17.10 -7.37
N GLN A 75 -9.90 15.82 -7.00
CA GLN A 75 -9.84 15.42 -5.58
C GLN A 75 -8.70 14.46 -5.20
N TYR A 76 -8.11 13.70 -6.12
CA TYR A 76 -7.27 12.55 -5.72
C TYR A 76 -5.82 12.57 -6.19
N ARG A 77 -5.49 13.30 -7.28
CA ARG A 77 -4.18 13.12 -7.92
C ARG A 77 -3.01 13.70 -7.12
N TYR A 78 -3.24 14.84 -6.46
CA TYR A 78 -2.18 15.56 -5.76
C TYR A 78 -2.52 16.02 -4.34
N ALA A 79 -3.72 15.72 -3.83
CA ALA A 79 -4.13 16.07 -2.47
C ALA A 79 -3.18 15.49 -1.39
N TYR A 80 -2.57 14.34 -1.68
CA TYR A 80 -1.56 13.71 -0.82
C TYR A 80 -0.24 14.50 -0.72
N TYR A 81 0.09 15.33 -1.72
CA TYR A 81 1.36 16.04 -1.76
C TYR A 81 1.31 17.45 -1.13
N GLY A 82 0.20 17.81 -0.49
CA GLY A 82 0.05 19.06 0.26
C GLY A 82 0.50 20.28 -0.54
N ASP A 83 1.57 20.91 -0.05
CA ASP A 83 2.17 22.14 -0.61
C ASP A 83 2.73 21.99 -2.03
N LEU A 84 2.95 20.78 -2.55
CA LEU A 84 3.45 20.56 -3.92
C LEU A 84 2.31 20.40 -4.94
N ARG A 85 1.05 20.46 -4.49
CA ARG A 85 -0.11 20.15 -5.33
C ARG A 85 -0.18 21.02 -6.57
N ASP A 86 0.00 22.33 -6.40
CA ASP A 86 -0.17 23.31 -7.46
C ASP A 86 0.98 23.23 -8.47
N GLU A 87 2.19 22.96 -8.00
CA GLU A 87 3.38 22.68 -8.80
C GLU A 87 3.17 21.46 -9.69
N LEU A 88 2.72 20.35 -9.10
CA LEU A 88 2.51 19.11 -9.82
C LEU A 88 1.40 19.24 -10.86
N GLU A 89 0.32 19.95 -10.54
CA GLU A 89 -0.79 20.21 -11.46
C GLU A 89 -0.31 21.09 -12.64
N TYR A 90 0.40 22.19 -12.34
CA TYR A 90 0.95 23.07 -13.37
C TYR A 90 1.90 22.31 -14.31
N ILE A 91 2.79 21.49 -13.74
CA ILE A 91 3.70 20.65 -14.51
C ILE A 91 2.94 19.68 -15.40
N TYR A 92 1.92 19.02 -14.88
CA TYR A 92 1.16 18.02 -15.62
C TYR A 92 0.44 18.62 -16.83
N GLN A 93 -0.16 19.80 -16.65
CA GLN A 93 -0.85 20.55 -17.69
C GLN A 93 0.10 21.09 -18.77
N ASN A 94 1.34 21.43 -18.40
CA ASN A 94 2.32 22.07 -19.28
C ASN A 94 3.49 21.14 -19.68
N VAL A 95 3.38 19.82 -19.46
CA VAL A 95 4.47 18.86 -19.71
C VAL A 95 4.89 18.78 -21.18
N ASN A 96 4.01 19.13 -22.11
CA ASN A 96 4.32 19.24 -23.54
C ASN A 96 5.25 20.42 -23.87
N GLN A 97 5.46 21.33 -22.92
CA GLN A 97 6.34 22.48 -23.09
C GLN A 97 7.73 22.20 -22.51
N ARG A 98 8.65 23.14 -22.74
CA ARG A 98 9.98 23.14 -22.12
C ARG A 98 9.89 23.70 -20.70
N LEU A 99 9.67 22.82 -19.73
CA LEU A 99 9.65 23.18 -18.32
C LEU A 99 11.06 23.16 -17.72
N THR A 100 11.45 24.24 -17.05
CA THR A 100 12.66 24.32 -16.25
C THR A 100 12.28 24.58 -14.79
N LEU A 101 13.15 24.18 -13.86
CA LEU A 101 12.95 24.48 -12.45
C LEU A 101 12.76 25.98 -12.21
N LYS A 102 13.51 26.81 -12.93
CA LYS A 102 13.37 28.28 -12.90
C LYS A 102 11.98 28.72 -13.37
N SER A 103 11.55 28.28 -14.55
CA SER A 103 10.29 28.74 -15.12
C SER A 103 9.08 28.36 -14.27
N VAL A 104 9.12 27.19 -13.61
CA VAL A 104 8.05 26.77 -12.69
C VAL A 104 8.09 27.57 -11.39
N ALA A 105 9.27 27.73 -10.80
CA ALA A 105 9.46 28.54 -9.59
C ALA A 105 9.00 29.99 -9.78
N ASP A 106 9.40 30.62 -10.88
CA ASP A 106 9.02 32.01 -11.22
C ASP A 106 7.49 32.12 -11.45
N LYS A 107 6.86 31.11 -12.04
CA LYS A 107 5.42 31.12 -12.35
C LYS A 107 4.53 30.93 -11.12
N LEU A 108 5.00 30.16 -10.15
CA LEU A 108 4.26 29.80 -8.93
C LEU A 108 4.70 30.61 -7.70
N PHE A 109 5.58 31.59 -7.90
CA PHE A 109 6.09 32.47 -6.84
C PHE A 109 6.78 31.70 -5.69
N VAL A 110 7.44 30.58 -6.01
CA VAL A 110 8.22 29.78 -5.05
C VAL A 110 9.71 29.89 -5.32
N SER A 111 10.54 29.69 -4.29
CA SER A 111 12.00 29.68 -4.50
C SER A 111 12.43 28.38 -5.20
N LYS A 112 13.39 28.47 -6.13
CA LYS A 112 13.97 27.28 -6.80
C LYS A 112 14.57 26.28 -5.82
N SER A 113 15.18 26.79 -4.75
CA SER A 113 15.79 25.96 -3.71
C SER A 113 14.72 25.13 -2.99
N ASN A 114 13.63 25.79 -2.57
CA ASN A 114 12.49 25.10 -1.95
C ASN A 114 11.89 24.05 -2.90
N LEU A 115 11.61 24.44 -4.15
CA LEU A 115 11.05 23.54 -5.14
C LEU A 115 11.94 22.31 -5.38
N SER A 116 13.24 22.51 -5.52
CA SER A 116 14.19 21.39 -5.69
C SER A 116 14.17 20.44 -4.49
N SER A 117 14.25 20.98 -3.28
CA SER A 117 14.26 20.20 -2.03
C SER A 117 12.97 19.40 -1.85
N GLN A 118 11.81 20.01 -2.13
CA GLN A 118 10.52 19.32 -2.02
C GLN A 118 10.39 18.17 -3.03
N PHE A 119 10.89 18.32 -4.27
CA PHE A 119 10.90 17.22 -5.24
C PHE A 119 11.72 16.02 -4.75
N HIS A 120 12.91 16.26 -4.18
CA HIS A 120 13.71 15.18 -3.61
C HIS A 120 13.03 14.54 -2.40
N LEU A 121 12.45 15.34 -1.50
CA LEU A 121 11.82 14.86 -0.28
C LEU A 121 10.54 14.07 -0.55
N LEU A 122 9.64 14.61 -1.39
CA LEU A 122 8.30 14.07 -1.58
C LEU A 122 8.21 13.07 -2.73
N MET A 123 9.02 13.24 -3.79
CA MET A 123 8.98 12.40 -4.99
C MET A 123 10.14 11.40 -5.04
N GLY A 124 11.10 11.47 -4.12
CA GLY A 124 12.31 10.65 -4.14
C GLY A 124 13.19 10.89 -5.37
N MET A 125 12.95 11.97 -6.13
CA MET A 125 13.65 12.25 -7.39
C MET A 125 13.71 13.75 -7.68
N GLY A 126 14.77 14.17 -8.38
CA GLY A 126 14.93 15.57 -8.77
C GLY A 126 13.92 16.01 -9.82
N PHE A 127 13.62 17.32 -9.86
CA PHE A 127 12.64 17.94 -10.77
C PHE A 127 12.81 17.53 -12.24
N LYS A 128 14.03 17.63 -12.79
CA LYS A 128 14.26 17.27 -14.20
C LYS A 128 13.95 15.80 -14.47
N LYS A 129 14.36 14.91 -13.57
CA LYS A 129 14.10 13.48 -13.68
C LYS A 129 12.59 13.20 -13.65
N TYR A 130 11.84 13.91 -12.81
CA TYR A 130 10.38 13.83 -12.77
C TYR A 130 9.71 14.27 -14.09
N ILE A 131 10.16 15.39 -14.67
CA ILE A 131 9.64 15.83 -15.98
C ILE A 131 9.96 14.79 -17.07
N ASP A 132 11.21 14.31 -17.09
CA ASP A 132 11.67 13.33 -18.06
C ASP A 132 10.84 12.03 -17.96
N THR A 133 10.62 11.48 -16.76
CA THR A 133 9.79 10.29 -16.55
C THR A 133 8.34 10.52 -16.94
N LEU A 134 7.77 11.70 -16.65
CA LEU A 134 6.41 12.06 -17.05
C LEU A 134 6.26 12.12 -18.58
N LYS A 135 7.23 12.70 -19.29
CA LYS A 135 7.27 12.73 -20.77
C LYS A 135 7.41 11.34 -21.36
N ILE A 136 8.30 10.50 -20.81
CA ILE A 136 8.43 9.11 -21.25
C ILE A 136 7.13 8.35 -21.06
N GLY A 137 6.49 8.47 -19.89
CA GLY A 137 5.18 7.86 -19.60
C GLY A 137 4.10 8.27 -20.61
N LYS A 138 3.97 9.56 -20.92
CA LYS A 138 3.04 10.03 -21.97
C LYS A 138 3.42 9.52 -23.36
N SER A 139 4.70 9.42 -23.67
CA SER A 139 5.14 8.88 -24.96
C SER A 139 4.75 7.41 -25.15
N ILE A 140 4.79 6.61 -24.08
CA ILE A 140 4.35 5.21 -24.08
C ILE A 140 2.85 5.12 -24.39
N GLU A 141 2.03 5.99 -23.81
CA GLU A 141 0.60 6.08 -24.14
C GLU A 141 0.38 6.33 -25.63
N ILE A 142 1.05 7.34 -26.21
CA ILE A 142 0.90 7.69 -27.63
C ILE A 142 1.41 6.56 -28.54
N LEU A 143 2.53 5.92 -28.17
CA LEU A 143 3.11 4.78 -28.90
C LEU A 143 2.17 3.57 -28.97
N LEU A 144 1.31 3.39 -27.97
CA LEU A 144 0.43 2.23 -27.84
C LEU A 144 -0.99 2.48 -28.35
N THR A 145 -1.40 3.74 -28.45
CA THR A 145 -2.79 4.12 -28.80
C THR A 145 -2.92 4.79 -30.16
N THR A 146 -1.81 5.16 -30.81
CA THR A 146 -1.81 5.88 -32.08
C THR A 146 -0.69 5.43 -33.00
N ASP A 147 -0.83 5.75 -34.30
CA ASP A 147 0.20 5.55 -35.31
C ASP A 147 1.13 6.78 -35.48
N SER A 148 1.14 7.71 -34.52
CA SER A 148 1.95 8.93 -34.59
C SER A 148 3.42 8.62 -34.86
N THR A 149 4.06 9.36 -35.75
CA THR A 149 5.50 9.15 -36.03
C THR A 149 6.35 9.52 -34.81
N ILE A 150 7.54 8.94 -34.68
CA ILE A 150 8.50 9.29 -33.62
C ILE A 150 8.83 10.80 -33.63
N SER A 151 8.82 11.43 -34.80
CA SER A 151 8.99 12.87 -34.94
C SER A 151 7.83 13.65 -34.32
N ASN A 152 6.59 13.28 -34.64
CA ASN A 152 5.40 13.94 -34.11
C ASN A 152 5.30 13.77 -32.59
N ILE A 153 5.63 12.58 -32.07
CA ILE A 153 5.65 12.31 -30.61
C ILE A 153 6.68 13.20 -29.91
N SER A 154 7.88 13.32 -30.49
CA SER A 154 8.95 14.18 -29.99
C SER A 154 8.51 15.65 -29.92
N GLU A 155 7.93 16.16 -31.00
CA GLU A 155 7.43 17.53 -31.09
C GLU A 155 6.29 17.78 -30.10
N HIS A 156 5.30 16.88 -30.07
CA HIS A 156 4.14 16.98 -29.17
C HIS A 156 4.52 17.00 -27.70
N LEU A 157 5.59 16.30 -27.31
CA LEU A 157 6.09 16.29 -25.93
C LEU A 157 7.17 17.34 -25.65
N GLY A 158 7.45 18.23 -26.62
CA GLY A 158 8.39 19.35 -26.44
C GLY A 158 9.85 18.92 -26.28
N PHE A 159 10.26 17.83 -26.94
CA PHE A 159 11.67 17.49 -27.08
C PHE A 159 12.30 18.32 -28.20
N SER A 160 13.60 18.66 -28.05
CA SER A 160 14.32 19.48 -29.03
C SER A 160 14.54 18.80 -30.39
N SER A 161 14.51 17.47 -30.42
CA SER A 161 14.61 16.67 -31.65
C SER A 161 14.16 15.24 -31.40
N SER A 162 13.76 14.53 -32.47
CA SER A 162 13.41 13.11 -32.41
C SER A 162 14.58 12.26 -31.91
N SER A 163 15.82 12.66 -32.23
CA SER A 163 17.04 12.03 -31.74
C SER A 163 17.21 12.18 -30.23
N THR A 164 16.88 13.35 -29.68
CA THR A 164 16.89 13.60 -28.23
C THR A 164 15.85 12.74 -27.52
N TYR A 165 14.63 12.69 -28.06
CA TYR A 165 13.57 11.83 -27.55
C TYR A 165 13.98 10.35 -27.57
N SER A 166 14.44 9.83 -28.70
CA SER A 166 14.83 8.41 -28.82
C SER A 166 15.96 8.02 -27.87
N LYS A 167 16.96 8.89 -27.68
CA LYS A 167 18.03 8.67 -26.69
C LYS A 167 17.50 8.64 -25.27
N MET A 168 16.61 9.58 -24.93
CA MET A 168 15.98 9.64 -23.60
C MET A 168 15.13 8.39 -23.36
N PHE A 169 14.26 8.03 -24.29
CA PHE A 169 13.42 6.85 -24.19
C PHE A 169 14.26 5.58 -23.99
N LYS A 170 15.32 5.41 -24.80
CA LYS A 170 16.24 4.28 -24.64
C LYS A 170 16.95 4.28 -23.29
N SER A 171 17.29 5.43 -22.73
CA SER A 171 17.87 5.53 -21.38
C SER A 171 16.92 5.09 -20.27
N TYR A 172 15.60 5.18 -20.46
CA TYR A 172 14.61 4.80 -19.45
C TYR A 172 14.03 3.41 -19.68
N MET A 173 14.01 2.93 -20.92
CA MET A 173 13.33 1.69 -21.34
C MET A 173 14.30 0.64 -21.91
N ASP A 174 15.60 0.93 -21.97
CA ASP A 174 16.69 0.12 -22.56
C ASP A 174 16.54 -0.22 -24.06
N ILE A 175 15.42 0.13 -24.67
CA ILE A 175 15.12 -0.05 -26.10
C ILE A 175 14.64 1.25 -26.73
N THR A 176 14.73 1.36 -28.05
CA THR A 176 14.26 2.53 -28.78
C THR A 176 12.73 2.58 -28.87
N PRO A 177 12.13 3.77 -29.10
CA PRO A 177 10.68 3.90 -29.30
C PRO A 177 10.12 2.99 -30.41
N ASN A 178 10.85 2.85 -31.52
CA ASN A 178 10.43 1.99 -32.64
C ASN A 178 10.48 0.50 -32.27
N GLU A 179 11.54 0.07 -31.59
CA GLU A 179 11.62 -1.30 -31.06
C GLU A 179 10.44 -1.54 -30.11
N TYR A 180 10.19 -0.63 -29.16
CA TYR A 180 9.08 -0.73 -28.21
C TYR A 180 7.72 -0.88 -28.90
N ARG A 181 7.47 -0.14 -29.99
CA ARG A 181 6.23 -0.23 -30.78
C ARG A 181 6.04 -1.62 -31.39
N ASN A 182 7.12 -2.21 -31.89
CA ASN A 182 7.10 -3.49 -32.60
C ASN A 182 7.17 -4.71 -31.69
N LEU A 183 7.39 -4.53 -30.38
CA LEU A 183 7.41 -5.64 -29.43
C LEU A 183 6.03 -6.31 -29.30
N SER A 184 6.06 -7.63 -29.11
CA SER A 184 4.88 -8.37 -28.70
C SER A 184 4.42 -7.96 -27.30
N LYS A 185 3.15 -8.21 -26.97
CA LYS A 185 2.55 -7.90 -25.66
C LYS A 185 3.39 -8.41 -24.48
N PHE A 186 4.01 -9.58 -24.62
CA PHE A 186 4.78 -10.25 -23.57
C PHE A 186 6.23 -9.74 -23.47
N ASN A 187 6.77 -9.16 -24.54
CA ASN A 187 8.16 -8.73 -24.60
C ASN A 187 8.33 -7.24 -24.28
N LYS A 188 7.25 -6.46 -24.30
CA LYS A 188 7.23 -5.13 -23.69
C LYS A 188 7.42 -5.36 -22.19
N SER A 189 8.63 -5.20 -21.64
CA SER A 189 8.89 -5.20 -20.19
C SER A 189 9.54 -3.89 -19.76
N ILE A 190 9.23 -3.41 -18.56
CA ILE A 190 10.15 -2.53 -17.84
C ILE A 190 11.15 -3.49 -17.20
N MET A 191 12.45 -3.33 -17.49
CA MET A 191 13.53 -4.09 -16.85
C MET A 191 13.59 -3.72 -15.37
N LEU A 192 12.68 -4.27 -14.57
CA LEU A 192 12.91 -4.50 -13.16
C LEU A 192 13.83 -5.72 -13.15
N ASN A 193 15.11 -5.50 -12.86
CA ASN A 193 16.01 -6.58 -12.48
C ASN A 193 15.85 -6.75 -10.96
N PRO A 194 14.86 -7.53 -10.47
CA PRO A 194 14.82 -7.82 -9.05
C PRO A 194 16.14 -8.49 -8.69
N GLU A 195 16.78 -8.04 -7.61
CA GLU A 195 17.96 -8.72 -7.11
C GLU A 195 17.61 -10.20 -6.90
N PRO A 196 18.43 -11.13 -7.44
CA PRO A 196 18.17 -12.54 -7.26
C PRO A 196 18.16 -12.86 -5.77
N LEU A 197 17.14 -13.60 -5.32
CA LEU A 197 17.07 -14.06 -3.94
C LEU A 197 18.29 -14.94 -3.65
N VAL A 198 19.12 -14.49 -2.72
CA VAL A 198 20.36 -15.16 -2.33
C VAL A 198 20.04 -16.37 -1.44
N GLY A 199 20.71 -17.49 -1.69
CA GLY A 199 20.91 -18.66 -0.81
C GLY A 199 19.78 -19.06 0.16
N GLY A 200 19.06 -20.16 -0.12
CA GLY A 200 18.14 -20.81 0.83
C GLY A 200 16.82 -20.07 1.11
N MET A 201 16.84 -18.73 1.13
CA MET A 201 15.71 -17.84 1.39
C MET A 201 14.52 -18.08 0.45
N ALA A 202 14.77 -18.53 -0.78
CA ALA A 202 13.71 -18.84 -1.74
C ALA A 202 12.76 -19.93 -1.22
N GLN A 203 13.26 -20.90 -0.44
CA GLN A 203 12.44 -21.97 0.12
C GLN A 203 11.60 -21.47 1.30
N GLU A 204 12.19 -20.69 2.20
CA GLU A 204 11.47 -20.05 3.32
C GLU A 204 10.37 -19.11 2.82
N VAL A 205 10.67 -18.29 1.81
CA VAL A 205 9.71 -17.41 1.15
C VAL A 205 8.58 -18.22 0.50
N LYS A 206 8.87 -19.38 -0.09
CA LYS A 206 7.85 -20.27 -0.66
C LYS A 206 6.89 -20.81 0.40
N GLU A 207 7.39 -21.24 1.55
CA GLU A 207 6.54 -21.70 2.65
C GLU A 207 5.62 -20.58 3.15
N VAL A 208 6.17 -19.37 3.32
CA VAL A 208 5.38 -18.18 3.67
C VAL A 208 4.31 -17.90 2.61
N ILE A 209 4.65 -17.97 1.32
CA ILE A 209 3.70 -17.76 0.22
C ILE A 209 2.57 -18.81 0.28
N LEU A 210 2.88 -20.08 0.53
CA LEU A 210 1.87 -21.15 0.62
C LEU A 210 0.90 -20.91 1.77
N ASN A 211 1.39 -20.51 2.94
CA ASN A 211 0.55 -20.16 4.10
C ASN A 211 -0.41 -19.01 3.77
N TYR A 212 0.08 -17.95 3.10
CA TYR A 212 -0.79 -16.83 2.69
C TYR A 212 -1.79 -17.23 1.60
N ILE A 213 -1.40 -18.09 0.65
CA ILE A 213 -2.34 -18.61 -0.36
C ILE A 213 -3.48 -19.37 0.30
N ASP A 214 -3.19 -20.20 1.31
CA ASP A 214 -4.20 -20.94 2.06
C ASP A 214 -5.10 -19.99 2.87
N HIS A 215 -4.50 -19.05 3.61
CA HIS A 215 -5.23 -18.02 4.33
C HIS A 215 -6.25 -17.29 3.43
N TYR A 216 -5.82 -16.78 2.27
CA TYR A 216 -6.70 -16.04 1.35
C TYR A 216 -7.74 -16.92 0.64
N LYS A 217 -7.54 -18.24 0.53
CA LYS A 217 -8.57 -19.16 0.02
C LYS A 217 -9.68 -19.39 1.05
N ASN A 218 -9.30 -19.44 2.33
CA ASN A 218 -10.20 -19.85 3.42
C ASN A 218 -10.90 -18.66 4.09
N HIS A 219 -10.47 -17.42 3.83
CA HIS A 219 -11.07 -16.21 4.40
C HIS A 219 -11.72 -15.37 3.27
N LEU A 220 -13.06 -15.40 3.19
CA LEU A 220 -13.84 -14.59 2.26
C LEU A 220 -14.25 -13.28 2.94
N THR A 221 -13.39 -12.25 2.91
CA THR A 221 -13.75 -10.92 3.44
C THR A 221 -14.68 -10.13 2.51
N ASP A 222 -14.92 -10.63 1.30
CA ASP A 222 -15.65 -9.91 0.24
C ASP A 222 -17.14 -10.30 0.19
N VAL A 223 -17.62 -11.06 1.18
CA VAL A 223 -19.05 -11.33 1.38
C VAL A 223 -19.61 -10.23 2.27
N ILE A 224 -20.56 -9.45 1.73
CA ILE A 224 -21.42 -8.62 2.57
C ILE A 224 -22.27 -9.60 3.37
N HIS A 225 -21.91 -9.80 4.63
CA HIS A 225 -22.84 -10.36 5.59
C HIS A 225 -23.91 -9.28 5.81
N ILE A 226 -25.09 -9.50 5.22
CA ILE A 226 -26.28 -8.86 5.74
C ILE A 226 -26.50 -9.56 7.07
N ASP A 227 -26.35 -8.83 8.17
CA ASP A 227 -26.49 -9.37 9.52
C ASP A 227 -27.72 -10.28 9.56
N GLU A 228 -27.50 -11.58 9.74
CA GLU A 228 -28.59 -12.52 9.99
C GLU A 228 -29.17 -12.14 11.34
N ASP A 229 -30.30 -11.44 11.29
CA ASP A 229 -31.23 -11.09 12.36
C ASP A 229 -30.68 -11.26 13.79
N LYS A 230 -30.02 -10.19 14.25
CA LYS A 230 -30.10 -9.65 15.63
C LYS A 230 -29.42 -8.28 15.63
N PHE A 231 -30.21 -7.23 15.46
CA PHE A 231 -29.77 -5.89 15.86
C PHE A 231 -29.50 -5.91 17.37
N GLU A 232 -28.23 -6.04 17.77
CA GLU A 232 -27.85 -5.58 19.11
C GLU A 232 -28.14 -4.08 19.15
N ILE A 233 -28.87 -3.65 20.18
CA ILE A 233 -29.07 -2.22 20.45
C ILE A 233 -27.67 -1.57 20.43
N PRO A 234 -27.42 -0.56 19.56
CA PRO A 234 -26.11 0.08 19.51
C PRO A 234 -25.76 0.57 20.91
N LYS A 235 -24.68 0.04 21.47
CA LYS A 235 -24.22 0.41 22.82
C LYS A 235 -23.76 1.86 22.75
N LEU A 236 -24.62 2.75 23.27
CA LEU A 236 -24.64 4.17 22.90
C LEU A 236 -23.39 4.96 23.33
N PHE A 237 -22.53 4.43 24.21
CA PHE A 237 -21.31 5.11 24.67
C PHE A 237 -20.20 4.11 25.04
N GLN A 238 -19.01 4.31 24.47
CA GLN A 238 -17.76 3.73 24.97
C GLN A 238 -16.98 4.80 25.72
N THR A 239 -16.48 4.48 26.91
CA THR A 239 -15.59 5.35 27.67
C THR A 239 -14.16 5.02 27.30
N VAL A 240 -13.44 5.94 26.69
CA VAL A 240 -12.01 5.79 26.41
C VAL A 240 -11.21 6.33 27.57
N ILE A 241 -10.35 5.50 28.17
CA ILE A 241 -9.39 5.89 29.20
C ILE A 241 -8.01 5.90 28.56
N GLN A 242 -7.45 7.09 28.37
CA GLN A 242 -6.13 7.25 27.80
C GLN A 242 -5.05 7.07 28.87
N ILE A 243 -4.11 6.16 28.61
CA ILE A 243 -2.93 5.88 29.44
C ILE A 243 -1.73 6.52 28.72
N ASN A 244 -1.14 7.55 29.33
CA ASN A 244 -0.10 8.37 28.73
C ASN A 244 1.32 7.92 29.11
N THR A 245 1.48 7.28 30.27
CA THR A 245 2.80 6.95 30.84
C THR A 245 2.91 5.47 31.24
N TYR A 246 4.15 4.96 31.29
CA TYR A 246 4.39 3.60 31.81
C TYR A 246 3.99 3.46 33.28
N THR A 247 4.11 4.53 34.06
CA THR A 247 3.66 4.56 35.46
C THR A 247 2.15 4.36 35.56
N GLU A 248 1.36 5.09 34.77
CA GLU A 248 -0.09 4.88 34.69
C GLU A 248 -0.43 3.45 34.25
N MET A 249 0.31 2.91 33.27
CA MET A 249 0.11 1.54 32.81
C MET A 249 0.32 0.51 33.94
N LYS A 250 1.37 0.67 34.76
CA LYS A 250 1.62 -0.19 35.92
C LYS A 250 0.52 -0.05 36.97
N LEU A 251 0.12 1.16 37.32
CA LEU A 251 -0.97 1.41 38.29
C LEU A 251 -2.28 0.78 37.81
N VAL A 252 -2.61 0.95 36.52
CA VAL A 252 -3.84 0.42 35.95
C VAL A 252 -3.84 -1.11 35.99
N PHE A 253 -2.80 -1.77 35.47
CA PHE A 253 -2.82 -3.20 35.23
C PHE A 253 -2.17 -4.04 36.34
N LEU A 254 -1.03 -3.62 36.88
CA LEU A 254 -0.32 -4.39 37.93
C LEU A 254 -0.93 -4.17 39.32
N GLU A 255 -1.30 -2.93 39.65
CA GLU A 255 -1.95 -2.62 40.93
C GLU A 255 -3.47 -2.82 40.90
N GLY A 256 -4.03 -3.12 39.72
CA GLY A 256 -5.42 -3.53 39.57
C GLY A 256 -6.44 -2.39 39.61
N LEU A 257 -6.05 -1.13 39.38
CA LEU A 257 -7.01 -0.01 39.30
C LEU A 257 -8.05 -0.20 38.19
N PHE A 258 -7.76 -0.99 37.16
CA PHE A 258 -8.76 -1.31 36.13
C PHE A 258 -10.06 -1.88 36.74
N LYS A 259 -9.99 -2.58 37.88
CA LYS A 259 -11.16 -3.15 38.56
C LYS A 259 -12.12 -2.10 39.10
N THR A 260 -11.62 -0.91 39.49
CA THR A 260 -12.46 0.20 39.95
C THR A 260 -13.02 1.01 38.79
N LEU A 261 -12.40 0.94 37.62
CA LEU A 261 -12.81 1.63 36.40
C LEU A 261 -13.88 0.84 35.61
N LEU A 262 -13.95 -0.48 35.81
CA LEU A 262 -14.94 -1.36 35.18
C LEU A 262 -16.23 -1.42 36.02
N ASN A 263 -17.24 -0.65 35.62
CA ASN A 263 -18.62 -0.88 36.09
C ASN A 263 -19.31 -1.95 35.24
N LYS A 264 -20.20 -2.75 35.83
CA LYS A 264 -20.90 -3.89 35.16
C LYS A 264 -21.59 -3.55 33.83
N ASN A 265 -21.87 -2.27 33.56
CA ASN A 265 -22.57 -1.80 32.36
C ASN A 265 -21.72 -0.86 31.47
N SER A 266 -20.46 -0.60 31.80
CA SER A 266 -19.62 0.35 31.05
C SER A 266 -18.72 -0.37 30.05
N GLN A 267 -18.75 0.06 28.78
CA GLN A 267 -17.77 -0.35 27.78
C GLN A 267 -16.55 0.57 27.86
N VAL A 268 -15.56 0.19 28.67
CA VAL A 268 -14.30 0.93 28.81
C VAL A 268 -13.28 0.41 27.81
N VAL A 269 -12.64 1.32 27.06
CA VAL A 269 -11.49 1.03 26.19
C VAL A 269 -10.28 1.74 26.75
N PHE A 270 -9.20 1.01 27.03
CA PHE A 270 -7.93 1.59 27.46
C PHE A 270 -7.08 1.93 26.24
N PHE A 271 -6.81 3.21 26.01
CA PHE A 271 -5.97 3.67 24.90
C PHE A 271 -4.54 3.93 25.39
N ILE A 272 -3.61 3.07 24.99
CA ILE A 272 -2.22 3.05 25.46
C ILE A 272 -1.36 3.87 24.50
N MET A 273 -0.95 5.05 24.94
CA MET A 273 -0.02 5.92 24.23
C MET A 273 1.45 5.48 24.30
N PRO A 274 2.00 4.97 25.42
CA PRO A 274 3.40 4.60 25.47
C PRO A 274 3.67 3.32 24.67
N SER A 275 4.74 3.34 23.86
CA SER A 275 5.14 2.17 23.07
C SER A 275 5.73 1.08 23.95
N ILE A 276 5.16 -0.14 23.90
CA ILE A 276 5.69 -1.30 24.65
C ILE A 276 7.14 -1.62 24.23
N LEU A 277 7.51 -1.39 22.97
CA LEU A 277 8.89 -1.59 22.48
C LEU A 277 9.92 -0.71 23.21
N LYS A 278 9.55 0.54 23.51
CA LYS A 278 10.46 1.54 24.10
C LYS A 278 10.52 1.46 25.63
N SER A 279 9.92 0.45 26.25
CA SER A 279 9.82 0.32 27.71
C SER A 279 11.01 -0.37 28.37
N LYS A 280 12.10 -0.70 27.64
CA LYS A 280 13.23 -1.52 28.15
C LYS A 280 13.88 -0.98 29.44
N ASN A 281 13.82 0.33 29.68
CA ASN A 281 14.39 0.96 30.88
C ASN A 281 13.34 1.31 31.96
N THR A 282 12.05 1.04 31.70
CA THR A 282 10.93 1.44 32.58
C THR A 282 10.05 0.27 33.03
N MET A 283 10.09 -0.85 32.31
CA MET A 283 9.34 -2.08 32.63
C MET A 283 10.19 -3.33 32.40
N SER A 284 10.18 -4.26 33.36
CA SER A 284 10.80 -5.58 33.21
C SER A 284 9.97 -6.49 32.28
N GLU A 285 10.58 -7.55 31.76
CA GLU A 285 9.84 -8.55 30.95
C GLU A 285 8.76 -9.28 31.76
N GLU A 286 8.97 -9.47 33.07
CA GLU A 286 7.97 -10.06 33.97
C GLU A 286 6.76 -9.12 34.17
N GLU A 287 7.01 -7.81 34.31
CA GLU A 287 5.95 -6.80 34.38
C GLU A 287 5.14 -6.75 33.08
N LYS A 288 5.80 -6.76 31.91
CA LYS A 288 5.13 -6.81 30.60
C LYS A 288 4.24 -8.04 30.46
N PHE A 289 4.79 -9.21 30.80
CA PHE A 289 4.06 -10.47 30.78
C PHE A 289 2.81 -10.40 31.66
N THR A 290 2.96 -9.90 32.89
CA THR A 290 1.86 -9.79 33.86
C THR A 290 0.77 -8.84 33.37
N ILE A 291 1.15 -7.71 32.75
CA ILE A 291 0.17 -6.78 32.16
C ILE A 291 -0.60 -7.46 31.04
N ILE A 292 0.08 -8.07 30.06
CA ILE A 292 -0.58 -8.75 28.94
C ILE A 292 -1.49 -9.89 29.44
N LYS A 293 -1.01 -10.67 30.41
CA LYS A 293 -1.81 -11.71 31.06
C LYS A 293 -3.08 -11.14 31.70
N THR A 294 -2.96 -10.04 32.45
CA THR A 294 -4.10 -9.35 33.09
C THR A 294 -5.13 -8.88 32.06
N ILE A 295 -4.65 -8.34 30.93
CA ILE A 295 -5.49 -7.87 29.83
C ILE A 295 -6.35 -9.02 29.28
N ILE A 296 -5.72 -10.18 29.04
CA ILE A 296 -6.36 -11.37 28.50
C ILE A 296 -7.34 -11.97 29.52
N GLU A 297 -6.89 -12.26 30.74
CA GLU A 297 -7.70 -12.90 31.79
C GLU A 297 -8.89 -12.05 32.24
N SER A 298 -8.74 -10.72 32.21
CA SER A 298 -9.82 -9.79 32.56
C SER A 298 -10.65 -9.33 31.37
N ASN A 299 -10.36 -9.85 30.17
CA ASN A 299 -11.04 -9.52 28.91
C ASN A 299 -11.17 -8.00 28.67
N LEU A 300 -10.06 -7.27 28.87
CA LEU A 300 -10.03 -5.81 28.75
C LEU A 300 -9.98 -5.39 27.29
N LYS A 301 -10.74 -4.35 26.92
CA LYS A 301 -10.66 -3.74 25.58
C LYS A 301 -9.51 -2.74 25.54
N ILE A 302 -8.56 -2.94 24.63
CA ILE A 302 -7.34 -2.14 24.57
C ILE A 302 -7.05 -1.71 23.14
N ALA A 303 -6.60 -0.46 23.02
CA ALA A 303 -6.07 0.09 21.79
C ALA A 303 -4.64 0.59 22.01
N PHE A 304 -3.73 0.22 21.12
CA PHE A 304 -2.34 0.69 21.16
C PHE A 304 -2.13 1.82 20.16
N ASN A 305 -1.41 2.86 20.57
CA ASN A 305 -0.86 3.85 19.66
C ASN A 305 0.38 3.28 18.96
N ILE A 306 0.28 3.04 17.66
CA ILE A 306 1.34 2.42 16.86
C ILE A 306 1.83 3.42 15.82
N ASN A 307 3.10 3.81 15.92
CA ASN A 307 3.72 4.75 14.98
C ASN A 307 4.63 4.06 13.94
N ASP A 308 4.86 2.75 14.07
CA ASP A 308 5.74 1.97 13.20
C ASP A 308 5.37 0.48 13.16
N ILE A 309 5.75 -0.19 12.07
CA ILE A 309 5.40 -1.60 11.82
C ILE A 309 6.11 -2.57 12.79
N GLU A 310 7.30 -2.21 13.27
CA GLU A 310 8.07 -3.00 14.24
C GLU A 310 7.30 -3.13 15.56
N THR A 311 6.66 -2.04 16.00
CA THR A 311 5.78 -2.02 17.17
C THR A 311 4.60 -2.97 17.02
N THR A 312 4.06 -3.11 15.81
CA THR A 312 2.94 -4.04 15.54
C THR A 312 3.36 -5.49 15.77
N TYR A 313 4.43 -5.93 15.10
CA TYR A 313 4.93 -7.30 15.23
C TYR A 313 5.32 -7.65 16.67
N TYR A 314 5.94 -6.71 17.38
CA TYR A 314 6.31 -6.93 18.77
C TYR A 314 5.11 -7.09 19.70
N VAL A 315 4.07 -6.26 19.53
CA VAL A 315 2.84 -6.37 20.33
C VAL A 315 2.15 -7.71 20.04
N GLU A 316 2.00 -8.09 18.78
CA GLU A 316 1.43 -9.39 18.39
C GLU A 316 2.20 -10.57 19.00
N GLU A 317 3.54 -10.57 18.87
CA GLU A 317 4.39 -11.62 19.41
C GLU A 317 4.29 -11.69 20.94
N ALA A 318 4.26 -10.55 21.62
CA ALA A 318 4.13 -10.49 23.08
C ALA A 318 2.80 -11.09 23.55
N PHE A 319 1.68 -10.79 22.89
CA PHE A 319 0.38 -11.40 23.21
C PHE A 319 0.37 -12.91 22.89
N MET A 320 0.90 -13.32 21.74
CA MET A 320 0.98 -14.74 21.37
C MET A 320 1.84 -15.55 22.34
N ASN A 321 2.93 -14.97 22.86
CA ASN A 321 3.78 -15.62 23.84
C ASN A 321 3.06 -15.86 25.18
N VAL A 322 2.22 -14.91 25.63
CA VAL A 322 1.39 -15.12 26.83
C VAL A 322 0.33 -16.19 26.58
N ILE A 323 -0.38 -16.12 25.44
CA ILE A 323 -1.43 -17.09 25.08
C ILE A 323 -0.88 -18.53 25.04
N ARG A 324 0.31 -18.73 24.46
CA ARG A 324 0.98 -20.05 24.43
C ARG A 324 1.29 -20.62 25.81
N GLN A 325 1.40 -19.77 26.83
CA GLN A 325 1.72 -20.17 28.21
C GLN A 325 0.49 -20.31 29.10
N LEU A 326 -0.69 -19.87 28.64
CA LEU A 326 -1.96 -20.09 29.33
C LEU A 326 -2.47 -21.52 29.04
N SER A 327 -3.08 -22.15 30.03
CA SER A 327 -3.55 -23.53 29.91
C SER A 327 -4.82 -23.63 29.03
N PRO A 328 -5.08 -24.77 28.34
CA PRO A 328 -6.24 -24.91 27.46
C PRO A 328 -7.61 -24.72 28.14
N ASN A 329 -7.68 -24.91 29.47
CA ASN A 329 -8.90 -24.70 30.25
C ASN A 329 -9.16 -23.21 30.58
N GLU A 330 -8.14 -22.34 30.49
CA GLU A 330 -8.27 -20.89 30.70
C GLU A 330 -8.68 -20.16 29.40
N ILE A 331 -8.46 -20.79 28.24
CA ILE A 331 -8.72 -20.21 26.91
C ILE A 331 -10.20 -20.41 26.47
N ASN A 332 -10.87 -21.46 26.97
CA ASN A 332 -12.24 -21.86 26.55
C ASN A 332 -13.37 -20.88 26.94
N HIS A 333 -13.08 -19.75 27.58
CA HIS A 333 -14.06 -18.69 27.86
C HIS A 333 -13.75 -17.33 27.22
N HIS A 334 -12.67 -17.20 26.43
CA HIS A 334 -12.22 -15.90 25.91
C HIS A 334 -11.89 -15.92 24.41
N ASN A 335 -12.91 -16.13 23.56
CA ASN A 335 -12.83 -15.91 22.11
C ASN A 335 -13.16 -14.46 21.68
N ASN A 336 -13.17 -13.49 22.61
CA ASN A 336 -13.68 -12.13 22.35
C ASN A 336 -12.74 -10.99 22.83
N TYR A 337 -11.44 -11.20 22.90
CA TYR A 337 -10.52 -10.07 23.09
C TYR A 337 -10.35 -9.34 21.75
N GLU A 338 -10.77 -8.07 21.70
CA GLU A 338 -10.54 -7.19 20.56
C GLU A 338 -9.35 -6.29 20.86
N VAL A 339 -8.24 -6.51 20.13
CA VAL A 339 -7.13 -5.56 20.08
C VAL A 339 -7.36 -4.66 18.88
N HIS A 340 -7.59 -3.37 19.13
CA HIS A 340 -7.80 -2.38 18.08
C HIS A 340 -6.50 -1.59 17.86
N PHE A 341 -6.04 -1.53 16.62
CA PHE A 341 -4.91 -0.67 16.24
C PHE A 341 -5.46 0.66 15.74
N VAL A 342 -5.03 1.76 16.37
CA VAL A 342 -5.40 3.12 15.96
C VAL A 342 -4.16 3.74 15.30
N PHE A 343 -4.30 4.11 14.03
CA PHE A 343 -3.26 4.72 13.19
C PHE A 343 -3.31 6.25 13.24
#